data_AF-A0AAU2HFR7-F1
#
_entry.id   AF-A0AAU2HFR7-F1
#
_cell.length_a   1.000
_cell.length_b   1.000
_cell.length_c   1.000
_cell.angle_alpha   90.00
_cell.angle_beta   90.00
_cell.angle_gamma   90.00
#
_symmetry.space_group_name_H-M   'P 1'
#
loop_
_entity.id
_entity.type
_entity.pdbx_description
1 polymer ?
#
loop_
_entity_poly.entity_id
_entity_poly.type
_entity_poly.pdbx_seq_one_letter_code
_entity_poly.pdbx_strand_id
1 'polypeptide(L)'
;MKLDDPTRYIDSISGIKNGRLYATSTTTEWGPRPVLWAVDIASRRRVWWYETNYEKENDKAAGSSTLIVPSAGNRVFHLPSTHGAGQEAHLQMFDTAHSHIAGWKTLLPEALGNVSDQPNLCVAGNTVIYASDDLICLDPVSGARLWTKEQSSDSYDGFGTPAASADSSLVYVTSRTEDTDGSGKKVITLTLQALEPRSGEERWRSSVAARIGPEEAFGLVDLLVDGSTVYVLVGQTTTLEYDEDSYLDGIDGVLHPFVWAVDATSGKSRWKYVLPDTFEVAAGFGRLYVATVDGVVALSARGTGA
;
A
#
# COMPACT_ATOMS: atom_id res chain seq x y z
N MET A 1 14.94 -18.98 37.82
CA MET A 1 14.39 -17.65 37.52
C MET A 1 14.06 -17.67 36.03
N LYS A 2 12.78 -17.81 35.66
CA LYS A 2 12.35 -17.62 34.27
C LYS A 2 12.46 -16.13 34.03
N LEU A 3 13.32 -15.71 33.10
CA LEU A 3 13.22 -14.37 32.56
C LEU A 3 11.83 -14.28 31.92
N ASP A 4 11.03 -13.32 32.37
CA ASP A 4 9.81 -12.95 31.66
C ASP A 4 10.23 -12.55 30.25
N ASP A 5 9.65 -13.19 29.23
CA ASP A 5 9.87 -12.87 27.82
C ASP A 5 9.60 -11.36 27.66
N PRO A 6 10.56 -10.56 27.16
CA PRO A 6 10.35 -9.13 26.98
C PRO A 6 9.15 -8.87 26.07
N THR A 7 8.50 -7.73 26.29
CA THR A 7 7.36 -7.28 25.49
C THR A 7 7.80 -7.13 24.03
N ARG A 8 7.33 -8.03 23.17
CA ARG A 8 7.56 -7.97 21.73
C ARG A 8 6.65 -6.89 21.14
N TYR A 9 7.23 -5.82 20.62
CA TYR A 9 6.51 -4.90 19.75
C TYR A 9 6.22 -5.62 18.43
N ILE A 10 4.97 -5.57 17.99
CA ILE A 10 4.53 -6.19 16.74
C ILE A 10 4.03 -5.05 15.87
N ASP A 11 4.91 -4.48 15.06
CA ASP A 11 4.45 -3.85 13.82
C ASP A 11 4.00 -4.99 12.90
N SER A 12 2.68 -5.12 12.71
CA SER A 12 2.09 -6.23 11.94
C SER A 12 1.15 -5.74 10.88
N ILE A 13 1.50 -6.05 9.64
CA ILE A 13 0.51 -6.19 8.57
C ILE A 13 -0.06 -7.60 8.69
N SER A 14 -1.39 -7.67 8.83
CA SER A 14 -2.09 -8.93 9.06
C SER A 14 -3.26 -9.12 8.11
N GLY A 15 -3.63 -10.38 7.90
CA GLY A 15 -4.80 -10.76 7.11
C GLY A 15 -5.40 -12.05 7.63
N ILE A 16 -6.71 -12.22 7.44
CA ILE A 16 -7.46 -13.39 7.93
C ILE A 16 -8.02 -14.17 6.75
N LYS A 17 -7.84 -15.49 6.77
CA LYS A 17 -8.40 -16.40 5.77
C LYS A 17 -8.59 -17.80 6.33
N ASN A 18 -9.72 -18.44 6.01
CA ASN A 18 -10.03 -19.82 6.41
C ASN A 18 -9.84 -20.08 7.92
N GLY A 19 -10.26 -19.12 8.76
CA GLY A 19 -10.12 -19.23 10.23
C GLY A 19 -8.69 -19.06 10.76
N ARG A 20 -7.76 -18.63 9.91
CA ARG A 20 -6.36 -18.39 10.27
C ARG A 20 -6.02 -16.91 10.14
N LEU A 21 -5.30 -16.40 11.14
CA LEU A 21 -4.63 -15.11 11.12
C LEU A 21 -3.23 -15.30 10.55
N TYR A 22 -2.88 -14.54 9.53
CA TYR A 22 -1.53 -14.40 9.02
C TYR A 22 -1.01 -13.03 9.43
N ALA A 23 0.20 -12.96 9.97
CA ALA A 23 0.77 -11.71 10.43
C ALA A 23 2.28 -11.72 10.22
N THR A 24 2.84 -10.57 9.82
CA THR A 24 4.27 -10.31 9.90
C THR A 24 4.60 -9.73 11.27
N SER A 25 5.84 -9.90 11.70
CA SER A 25 6.39 -9.26 12.90
C SER A 25 7.87 -9.06 12.68
N THR A 26 8.37 -7.92 13.12
CA THR A 26 9.79 -7.69 13.38
C THR A 26 10.04 -8.01 14.86
N THR A 27 11.16 -8.67 15.19
CA THR A 27 11.55 -8.88 16.59
C THR A 27 12.74 -8.01 16.90
N THR A 28 12.65 -7.11 17.89
CA THR A 28 13.74 -6.18 18.23
C THR A 28 14.90 -6.84 19.00
N GLU A 29 14.67 -7.95 19.69
CA GLU A 29 15.67 -8.61 20.55
C GLU A 29 16.87 -9.24 19.82
N TRP A 30 16.73 -9.58 18.53
CA TRP A 30 17.72 -10.39 17.79
C TRP A 30 18.24 -9.74 16.50
N GLY A 31 18.03 -8.43 16.39
CA GLY A 31 17.95 -7.75 15.09
C GLY A 31 16.57 -7.98 14.45
N PRO A 32 16.07 -7.05 13.64
CA PRO A 32 14.68 -6.91 13.18
C PRO A 32 14.07 -8.04 12.31
N ARG A 33 14.30 -9.33 12.62
CA ARG A 33 13.98 -10.44 11.70
C ARG A 33 12.49 -10.47 11.31
N PRO A 34 12.16 -10.35 10.01
CA PRO A 34 10.78 -10.47 9.58
C PRO A 34 10.35 -11.92 9.67
N VAL A 35 9.41 -12.19 10.59
CA VAL A 35 8.80 -13.50 10.76
C VAL A 35 7.36 -13.45 10.28
N LEU A 36 7.01 -14.38 9.40
CA LEU A 36 5.63 -14.63 9.00
C LEU A 36 5.02 -15.72 9.88
N TRP A 37 3.88 -15.43 10.48
CA TRP A 37 3.14 -16.36 11.34
C TRP A 37 1.81 -16.73 10.69
N ALA A 38 1.39 -17.98 10.88
CA ALA A 38 0.01 -18.41 10.69
C ALA A 38 -0.53 -19.00 11.99
N VAL A 39 -1.62 -18.43 12.49
CA VAL A 39 -2.26 -18.80 13.76
C VAL A 39 -3.70 -19.21 13.48
N ASP A 40 -4.10 -20.38 13.96
CA ASP A 40 -5.49 -20.80 13.95
C ASP A 40 -6.26 -20.00 15.00
N ILE A 41 -7.26 -19.23 14.57
CA ILE A 41 -7.95 -18.26 15.44
C ILE A 41 -8.75 -18.97 16.53
N ALA A 42 -9.39 -20.09 16.20
CA ALA A 42 -10.24 -20.83 17.12
C ALA A 42 -9.44 -21.45 18.27
N SER A 43 -8.35 -22.14 17.95
CA SER A 43 -7.48 -22.81 18.93
C SER A 43 -6.39 -21.92 19.51
N ARG A 44 -6.14 -20.76 18.90
CA ARG A 44 -5.02 -19.85 19.19
C ARG A 44 -3.65 -20.53 19.07
N ARG A 45 -3.59 -21.64 18.32
CA ARG A 45 -2.34 -22.39 18.11
C ARG A 45 -1.66 -21.89 16.86
N ARG A 46 -0.34 -21.73 16.96
CA ARG A 46 0.52 -21.54 15.80
C ARG A 46 0.40 -22.76 14.88
N VAL A 47 -0.02 -22.52 13.65
CA VAL A 47 -0.08 -23.54 12.60
C VAL A 47 1.31 -23.73 12.01
N TRP A 48 1.95 -22.63 11.63
CA TRP A 48 3.33 -22.58 11.14
C TRP A 48 3.90 -21.17 11.31
N TRP A 49 5.21 -21.05 11.14
CA TRP A 49 5.91 -19.77 11.06
C TRP A 49 7.11 -19.90 10.13
N TYR A 50 7.55 -18.77 9.58
CA TYR A 50 8.68 -18.70 8.66
C TYR A 50 9.54 -17.46 8.97
N GLU A 51 10.81 -17.69 9.31
CA GLU A 51 11.83 -16.64 9.37
C GLU A 51 12.30 -16.34 7.95
N THR A 52 12.04 -15.13 7.48
CA THR A 52 12.67 -14.67 6.24
C THR A 52 14.14 -14.42 6.58
N ASN A 53 15.06 -15.27 6.09
CA ASN A 53 16.51 -15.11 6.35
C ASN A 53 17.11 -13.81 5.75
N TYR A 54 16.26 -12.86 5.35
CA TYR A 54 16.61 -11.66 4.60
C TYR A 54 17.60 -10.77 5.35
N GLU A 55 17.46 -10.64 6.67
CA GLU A 55 18.35 -9.77 7.45
C GLU A 55 19.69 -10.42 7.82
N LYS A 56 19.80 -11.75 7.80
CA LYS A 56 21.12 -12.40 8.00
C LYS A 56 22.10 -12.04 6.90
N GLU A 57 21.59 -11.67 5.74
CA GLU A 57 22.40 -11.22 4.59
C GLU A 57 22.62 -9.70 4.62
N ASN A 58 21.75 -8.94 5.31
CA ASN A 58 21.73 -7.49 5.36
C ASN A 58 21.88 -6.98 6.81
N ASP A 59 23.10 -7.07 7.33
CA ASP A 59 23.55 -6.84 8.73
C ASP A 59 23.18 -5.47 9.38
N LYS A 60 22.35 -4.61 8.77
CA LYS A 60 22.28 -3.17 9.14
C LYS A 60 20.93 -2.44 9.08
N ALA A 61 19.80 -3.03 8.72
CA ALA A 61 18.56 -2.25 8.61
C ALA A 61 17.32 -2.99 9.12
N ALA A 62 16.43 -2.25 9.78
CA ALA A 62 15.08 -2.67 10.10
C ALA A 62 14.30 -3.02 8.83
N GLY A 63 13.96 -4.30 8.68
CA GLY A 63 13.11 -4.76 7.60
C GLY A 63 11.63 -4.54 7.91
N SER A 64 10.93 -3.78 7.08
CA SER A 64 9.46 -3.81 7.04
C SER A 64 8.98 -4.98 6.19
N SER A 65 7.69 -5.29 6.29
CA SER A 65 7.11 -6.42 5.58
C SER A 65 5.65 -6.22 5.25
N THR A 66 5.33 -6.16 3.97
CA THR A 66 3.94 -6.13 3.49
C THR A 66 3.42 -7.56 3.32
N LEU A 67 2.22 -7.81 3.85
CA LEU A 67 1.54 -9.10 3.75
C LEU A 67 0.19 -8.92 3.05
N ILE A 68 -0.02 -9.66 1.96
CA ILE A 68 -1.31 -9.73 1.28
C ILE A 68 -1.90 -11.13 1.43
N VAL A 69 -3.13 -11.18 1.94
CA VAL A 69 -3.92 -12.40 2.09
C VAL A 69 -5.17 -12.29 1.21
N PRO A 70 -5.12 -12.73 -0.05
CA PRO A 70 -6.27 -12.63 -0.95
C PRO A 70 -7.48 -13.40 -0.41
N SER A 71 -8.68 -12.89 -0.65
CA SER A 71 -9.93 -13.56 -0.25
C SER A 71 -10.12 -14.91 -0.96
N ALA A 72 -9.62 -15.05 -2.18
CA ALA A 72 -9.71 -16.26 -3.00
C ALA A 72 -8.40 -17.07 -3.08
N GLY A 73 -8.50 -18.34 -3.47
CA GLY A 73 -7.36 -19.26 -3.63
C GLY A 73 -6.75 -19.72 -2.29
N ASN A 74 -5.57 -20.34 -2.33
CA ASN A 74 -4.87 -20.84 -1.14
C ASN A 74 -3.49 -20.19 -0.96
N ARG A 75 -3.33 -18.92 -1.34
CA ARG A 75 -2.03 -18.23 -1.32
C ARG A 75 -1.99 -17.07 -0.34
N VAL A 76 -0.79 -16.76 0.12
CA VAL A 76 -0.41 -15.55 0.85
C VAL A 76 0.85 -15.00 0.20
N PHE A 77 0.93 -13.69 0.04
CA PHE A 77 2.06 -13.01 -0.57
C PHE A 77 2.76 -12.14 0.47
N HIS A 78 4.08 -12.25 0.53
CA HIS A 78 4.91 -11.51 1.48
C HIS A 78 6.00 -10.78 0.71
N LEU A 79 6.10 -9.49 0.95
CA LEU A 79 7.16 -8.62 0.46
C LEU A 79 7.95 -8.10 1.67
N PRO A 80 9.01 -8.79 2.06
CA PRO A 80 10.02 -8.22 2.93
C PRO A 80 10.80 -7.12 2.18
N SER A 81 11.05 -6.03 2.89
CA SER A 81 11.82 -4.88 2.39
C SER A 81 12.67 -4.33 3.53
N THR A 82 13.94 -4.04 3.29
CA THR A 82 14.80 -3.32 4.23
C THR A 82 14.68 -1.82 4.01
N HIS A 83 14.73 -1.04 5.08
CA HIS A 83 14.94 0.40 4.96
C HIS A 83 16.31 0.68 4.32
N GLY A 84 16.35 1.53 3.29
CA GLY A 84 17.58 2.05 2.68
C GLY A 84 17.68 1.85 1.16
N ALA A 85 18.24 2.85 0.49
CA ALA A 85 18.41 2.86 -0.96
C ALA A 85 19.31 1.71 -1.46
N GLY A 86 18.89 1.06 -2.54
CA GLY A 86 19.73 0.13 -3.31
C GLY A 86 19.65 -1.35 -2.95
N GLN A 87 18.70 -1.79 -2.11
CA GLN A 87 18.54 -3.20 -1.77
C GLN A 87 17.48 -3.91 -2.62
N GLU A 88 17.72 -5.19 -2.91
CA GLU A 88 16.82 -6.03 -3.69
C GLU A 88 15.58 -6.41 -2.88
N ALA A 89 14.39 -5.94 -3.29
CA ALA A 89 13.15 -6.50 -2.76
C ALA A 89 12.87 -7.85 -3.42
N HIS A 90 12.16 -8.71 -2.70
CA HIS A 90 11.74 -9.99 -3.24
C HIS A 90 10.33 -10.32 -2.80
N LEU A 91 9.51 -10.75 -3.75
CA LEU A 91 8.17 -11.21 -3.46
C LEU A 91 8.17 -12.72 -3.24
N GLN A 92 7.54 -13.16 -2.17
CA GLN A 92 7.38 -14.57 -1.83
C GLN A 92 5.91 -14.95 -1.83
N MET A 93 5.61 -16.14 -2.34
CA MET A 93 4.30 -16.75 -2.26
C MET A 93 4.35 -17.97 -1.33
N PHE A 94 3.36 -18.07 -0.44
CA PHE A 94 3.18 -19.22 0.44
C PHE A 94 1.84 -19.89 0.17
N ASP A 95 1.85 -21.22 0.04
CA ASP A 95 0.63 -22.01 0.06
C ASP A 95 0.11 -22.15 1.50
N THR A 96 -1.10 -21.64 1.72
CA THR A 96 -1.81 -21.70 3.00
C THR A 96 -2.18 -23.12 3.44
N ALA A 97 -2.27 -24.08 2.51
CA ALA A 97 -2.63 -25.46 2.82
C ALA A 97 -1.48 -26.24 3.50
N HIS A 98 -0.23 -25.85 3.22
CA HIS A 98 0.95 -26.58 3.66
C HIS A 98 1.62 -25.86 4.85
N SER A 99 2.07 -26.65 5.84
CA SER A 99 2.80 -26.15 7.01
C SER A 99 4.31 -25.93 6.74
N HIS A 100 4.74 -26.13 5.49
CA HIS A 100 6.10 -25.90 5.02
C HIS A 100 6.03 -25.08 3.74
N ILE A 101 7.13 -24.36 3.44
CA ILE A 101 7.22 -23.39 2.35
C ILE A 101 7.12 -24.14 1.01
N ALA A 102 5.91 -24.26 0.49
CA ALA A 102 5.67 -24.59 -0.90
C ALA A 102 5.26 -23.29 -1.60
N GLY A 103 6.10 -22.84 -2.53
CA GLY A 103 5.83 -21.61 -3.27
C GLY A 103 7.03 -21.17 -4.10
N TRP A 104 7.01 -19.90 -4.51
CA TRP A 104 8.06 -19.29 -5.31
C TRP A 104 8.55 -18.01 -4.65
N LYS A 105 9.78 -17.62 -5.03
CA LYS A 105 10.41 -16.36 -4.68
C LYS A 105 10.87 -15.70 -5.97
N THR A 106 10.46 -14.45 -6.18
CA THR A 106 10.84 -13.65 -7.34
C THR A 106 11.57 -12.40 -6.87
N LEU A 107 12.75 -12.15 -7.44
CA LEU A 107 13.49 -10.91 -7.21
C LEU A 107 12.81 -9.76 -7.97
N LEU A 108 12.77 -8.59 -7.34
CA LEU A 108 12.25 -7.34 -7.91
C LEU A 108 13.38 -6.32 -7.91
N PRO A 109 14.32 -6.39 -8.88
CA PRO A 109 15.46 -5.47 -8.92
C PRO A 109 15.03 -4.01 -9.14
N GLU A 110 13.81 -3.75 -9.61
CA GLU A 110 13.22 -2.42 -9.82
C GLU A 110 12.61 -1.84 -8.53
N ALA A 111 12.59 -2.61 -7.46
CA ALA A 111 12.17 -2.16 -6.14
C ALA A 111 13.31 -1.40 -5.42
N LEU A 112 13.95 -0.46 -6.12
CA LEU A 112 15.02 0.36 -5.55
C LEU A 112 14.37 1.56 -4.85
N GLY A 113 14.36 1.58 -3.52
CA GLY A 113 13.81 2.71 -2.78
C GLY A 113 13.28 2.35 -1.41
N ASN A 114 12.58 3.29 -0.76
CA ASN A 114 11.93 3.08 0.53
C ASN A 114 10.62 2.29 0.34
N VAL A 115 10.74 1.02 -0.09
CA VAL A 115 9.61 0.11 -0.35
C VAL A 115 8.83 -0.21 0.94
N SER A 116 9.39 0.12 2.10
CA SER A 116 8.93 -0.27 3.44
C SER A 116 7.73 0.49 3.98
N ASP A 117 7.51 1.73 3.55
CA ASP A 117 6.61 2.62 4.30
C ASP A 117 5.16 2.52 3.85
N GLN A 118 4.91 1.87 2.70
CA GLN A 118 3.56 1.70 2.17
C GLN A 118 3.34 0.30 1.59
N PRO A 119 2.12 -0.25 1.71
CA PRO A 119 1.77 -1.53 1.12
C PRO A 119 1.73 -1.42 -0.41
N ASN A 120 2.88 -1.56 -1.04
CA ASN A 120 3.08 -1.43 -2.48
C ASN A 120 2.61 -2.65 -3.29
N LEU A 121 1.59 -3.36 -2.80
CA LEU A 121 1.12 -4.63 -3.35
C LEU A 121 -0.40 -4.75 -3.30
N CYS A 122 -0.99 -5.29 -4.36
CA CYS A 122 -2.36 -5.79 -4.32
C CYS A 122 -2.53 -7.07 -5.14
N VAL A 123 -3.69 -7.71 -4.99
CA VAL A 123 -4.08 -8.87 -5.82
C VAL A 123 -5.41 -8.55 -6.49
N ALA A 124 -5.43 -8.64 -7.82
CA ALA A 124 -6.60 -8.40 -8.66
C ALA A 124 -6.59 -9.38 -9.84
N GLY A 125 -7.74 -9.85 -10.32
CA GLY A 125 -7.83 -10.64 -11.56
C GLY A 125 -7.00 -11.94 -11.58
N ASN A 126 -6.72 -12.54 -10.42
CA ASN A 126 -5.73 -13.62 -10.28
C ASN A 126 -4.33 -13.24 -10.80
N THR A 127 -3.93 -12.00 -10.53
CA THR A 127 -2.57 -11.48 -10.68
C THR A 127 -2.12 -10.80 -9.39
N VAL A 128 -0.81 -10.71 -9.19
CA VAL A 128 -0.20 -9.90 -8.13
C VAL A 128 0.38 -8.67 -8.78
N ILE A 129 -0.01 -7.50 -8.30
CA ILE A 129 0.50 -6.22 -8.79
C ILE A 129 1.39 -5.62 -7.71
N TYR A 130 2.60 -5.26 -8.12
CA TYR A 130 3.57 -4.53 -7.32
C TYR A 130 3.77 -3.14 -7.93
N ALA A 131 3.80 -2.11 -7.07
CA ALA A 131 4.00 -0.72 -7.46
C ALA A 131 5.31 -0.18 -6.84
N SER A 132 6.19 0.36 -7.68
CA SER A 132 7.33 1.18 -7.29
C SER A 132 7.50 2.27 -8.34
N ASP A 133 8.72 2.59 -8.76
CA ASP A 133 8.98 3.35 -9.99
C ASP A 133 8.30 2.68 -11.20
N ASP A 134 8.16 1.36 -11.20
CA ASP A 134 7.43 0.61 -12.21
C ASP A 134 6.20 -0.10 -11.62
N LEU A 135 5.19 -0.35 -12.46
CA LEU A 135 4.15 -1.32 -12.15
C LEU A 135 4.51 -2.68 -12.72
N ILE A 136 4.63 -3.67 -11.85
CA ILE A 136 4.98 -5.04 -12.21
C ILE A 136 3.80 -5.95 -11.91
N CYS A 137 3.39 -6.72 -12.91
CA CYS A 137 2.40 -7.77 -12.74
C CYS A 137 3.04 -9.15 -12.80
N LEU A 138 2.66 -9.98 -11.85
CA LEU A 138 3.18 -11.33 -11.68
C LEU A 138 2.05 -12.35 -11.71
N ASP A 139 2.33 -13.50 -12.30
CA ASP A 139 1.50 -14.69 -12.19
C ASP A 139 1.58 -15.21 -10.75
N PRO A 140 0.45 -15.30 -10.03
CA PRO A 140 0.45 -15.71 -8.63
C PRO A 140 0.83 -17.18 -8.46
N VAL A 141 0.76 -18.00 -9.51
CA VAL A 141 1.06 -19.43 -9.50
C VAL A 141 2.55 -19.67 -9.61
N SER A 142 3.21 -19.00 -10.55
CA SER A 142 4.59 -19.27 -10.94
C SER A 142 5.58 -18.21 -10.48
N GLY A 143 5.11 -17.01 -10.14
CA GLY A 143 5.94 -15.84 -9.89
C GLY A 143 6.52 -15.22 -11.16
N ALA A 144 6.11 -15.72 -12.33
CA ALA A 144 6.57 -15.21 -13.62
C ALA A 144 5.99 -13.81 -13.86
N ARG A 145 6.83 -12.93 -14.41
CA ARG A 145 6.42 -11.60 -14.83
C ARG A 145 5.51 -11.71 -16.06
N LEU A 146 4.32 -11.12 -15.95
CA LEU A 146 3.33 -11.06 -17.02
C LEU A 146 3.51 -9.79 -17.86
N TRP A 147 3.67 -8.64 -17.19
CA TRP A 147 3.96 -7.36 -17.82
C TRP A 147 4.65 -6.41 -16.83
N THR A 148 5.31 -5.40 -17.39
CA THR A 148 5.82 -4.22 -16.68
C THR A 148 5.28 -2.99 -17.36
N LYS A 149 4.89 -1.99 -16.58
CA LYS A 149 4.48 -0.67 -17.07
C LYS A 149 5.34 0.38 -16.39
N GLU A 150 6.16 1.02 -17.20
CA GLU A 150 7.04 2.10 -16.78
C GLU A 150 6.23 3.36 -16.47
N GLN A 151 6.71 4.14 -15.50
CA GLN A 151 6.17 5.46 -15.22
C GLN A 151 6.55 6.44 -16.35
N SER A 152 5.76 7.50 -16.52
CA SER A 152 6.13 8.59 -17.43
C SER A 152 7.41 9.27 -16.95
N SER A 153 8.29 9.71 -17.87
CA SER A 153 9.53 10.43 -17.53
C SER A 153 9.32 11.71 -16.71
N ASP A 154 8.13 12.30 -16.83
CA ASP A 154 7.75 13.56 -16.17
C ASP A 154 7.09 13.31 -14.81
N SER A 155 7.06 12.06 -14.38
CA SER A 155 6.45 11.63 -13.14
C SER A 155 7.53 11.51 -12.06
N TYR A 156 7.15 11.77 -10.82
CA TYR A 156 8.05 11.67 -9.67
C TYR A 156 7.42 10.78 -8.59
N ASP A 157 8.23 10.24 -7.68
CA ASP A 157 7.85 9.34 -6.57
C ASP A 157 7.22 7.99 -6.95
N GLY A 158 7.39 7.51 -8.19
CA GLY A 158 6.83 6.22 -8.59
C GLY A 158 5.29 6.15 -8.57
N PHE A 159 4.76 4.93 -8.66
CA PHE A 159 3.35 4.65 -8.53
C PHE A 159 2.95 4.52 -7.05
N GLY A 160 1.79 5.07 -6.70
CA GLY A 160 1.23 4.89 -5.35
C GLY A 160 0.70 3.48 -5.11
N THR A 161 0.35 3.21 -3.85
CA THR A 161 -0.22 1.93 -3.40
C THR A 161 -1.39 1.49 -4.30
N PRO A 162 -1.31 0.31 -4.95
CA PRO A 162 -2.36 -0.14 -5.85
C PRO A 162 -3.54 -0.72 -5.06
N ALA A 163 -4.76 -0.56 -5.59
CA ALA A 163 -5.98 -1.11 -5.00
C ALA A 163 -6.81 -1.89 -6.01
N ALA A 164 -7.31 -3.07 -5.61
CA ALA A 164 -8.17 -3.88 -6.47
C ALA A 164 -9.63 -3.40 -6.40
N SER A 165 -10.38 -3.52 -7.51
CA SER A 165 -11.83 -3.42 -7.46
C SER A 165 -12.44 -4.56 -6.65
N ALA A 166 -13.66 -4.36 -6.13
CA ALA A 166 -14.34 -5.37 -5.30
C ALA A 166 -14.55 -6.71 -6.02
N ASP A 167 -14.77 -6.69 -7.34
CA ASP A 167 -14.87 -7.86 -8.21
C ASP A 167 -13.51 -8.32 -8.76
N SER A 168 -12.42 -7.64 -8.39
CA SER A 168 -11.06 -7.87 -8.86
C SER A 168 -10.89 -7.75 -10.38
N SER A 169 -11.83 -7.14 -11.09
CA SER A 169 -11.77 -6.94 -12.55
C SER A 169 -10.83 -5.82 -12.98
N LEU A 170 -10.51 -4.90 -12.07
CA LEU A 170 -9.63 -3.75 -12.28
C LEU A 170 -8.63 -3.62 -11.14
N VAL A 171 -7.48 -3.03 -11.46
CA VAL A 171 -6.55 -2.47 -10.48
C VAL A 171 -6.49 -0.95 -10.67
N TYR A 172 -6.55 -0.23 -9.56
CA TYR A 172 -6.41 1.22 -9.50
C TYR A 172 -5.02 1.57 -8.99
N VAL A 173 -4.42 2.58 -9.59
CA VAL A 173 -3.09 3.04 -9.23
C VAL A 173 -2.98 4.54 -9.47
N THR A 174 -2.21 5.22 -8.64
CA THR A 174 -1.93 6.65 -8.80
C THR A 174 -0.52 6.92 -9.28
N SER A 175 -0.35 7.97 -10.07
CA SER A 175 0.94 8.57 -10.43
C SER A 175 0.86 10.09 -10.30
N ARG A 176 2.01 10.75 -10.20
CA ARG A 176 2.12 12.20 -9.96
C ARG A 176 3.05 12.82 -10.99
N THR A 177 2.58 13.82 -11.70
CA THR A 177 3.45 14.64 -12.56
C THR A 177 3.58 16.03 -11.98
N GLU A 178 4.78 16.58 -12.09
CA GLU A 178 5.09 17.94 -11.67
C GLU A 178 5.20 18.84 -12.90
N ASP A 179 4.47 19.95 -12.88
CA ASP A 179 4.55 20.99 -13.91
C ASP A 179 4.63 22.38 -13.26
N THR A 180 4.84 23.40 -14.06
CA THR A 180 4.84 24.80 -13.64
C THR A 180 3.76 25.56 -14.41
N ASP A 181 2.84 26.24 -13.71
CA ASP A 181 1.85 27.07 -14.39
C ASP A 181 2.45 28.36 -14.98
N GLY A 182 1.65 29.10 -15.75
CA GLY A 182 2.10 30.36 -16.36
C GLY A 182 2.50 31.47 -15.37
N SER A 183 2.31 31.28 -14.06
CA SER A 183 2.77 32.18 -13.00
C SER A 183 4.10 31.74 -12.37
N GLY A 184 4.68 30.62 -12.80
CA GLY A 184 5.88 30.04 -12.20
C GLY A 184 5.59 29.19 -10.97
N LYS A 185 4.32 28.89 -10.67
CA LYS A 185 3.96 28.06 -9.51
C LYS A 185 3.94 26.58 -9.88
N LYS A 186 4.46 25.76 -8.98
CA LYS A 186 4.41 24.30 -9.08
C LYS A 186 2.96 23.81 -9.07
N VAL A 187 2.62 22.96 -10.03
CA VAL A 187 1.33 22.29 -10.14
C VAL A 187 1.60 20.81 -10.15
N ILE A 188 1.09 20.12 -9.13
CA ILE A 188 1.15 18.66 -9.08
C ILE A 188 -0.17 18.14 -9.63
N THR A 189 -0.06 17.31 -10.67
CA THR A 189 -1.21 16.60 -11.22
C THR A 189 -1.18 15.18 -10.72
N LEU A 190 -2.18 14.83 -9.90
CA LEU A 190 -2.41 13.47 -9.46
C LEU A 190 -3.27 12.76 -10.50
N THR A 191 -2.79 11.64 -11.02
CA THR A 191 -3.51 10.84 -12.01
C THR A 191 -3.88 9.50 -11.39
N LEU A 192 -5.15 9.14 -11.47
CA LEU A 192 -5.68 7.82 -11.14
C LEU A 192 -5.90 7.04 -12.43
N GLN A 193 -5.33 5.84 -12.53
CA GLN A 193 -5.49 4.94 -13.66
C GLN A 193 -6.23 3.68 -13.22
N ALA A 194 -7.13 3.19 -14.05
CA ALA A 194 -7.70 1.86 -13.91
C ALA A 194 -7.16 0.95 -15.01
N LEU A 195 -6.53 -0.15 -14.61
CA LEU A 195 -5.89 -1.10 -15.50
C LEU A 195 -6.60 -2.45 -15.43
N GLU A 196 -6.66 -3.16 -16.57
CA GLU A 196 -7.02 -4.57 -16.60
C GLU A 196 -5.85 -5.38 -16.01
N PRO A 197 -6.03 -6.13 -14.89
CA PRO A 197 -4.90 -6.65 -14.12
C PRO A 197 -3.99 -7.62 -14.88
N ARG A 198 -4.51 -8.32 -15.89
CA ARG A 198 -3.77 -9.37 -16.58
C ARG A 198 -2.95 -8.87 -17.76
N SER A 199 -3.44 -7.87 -18.48
CA SER A 199 -2.77 -7.28 -19.65
C SER A 199 -2.06 -5.97 -19.33
N GLY A 200 -2.45 -5.26 -18.26
CA GLY A 200 -1.98 -3.92 -17.96
C GLY A 200 -2.62 -2.82 -18.82
N GLU A 201 -3.60 -3.18 -19.68
CA GLU A 201 -4.31 -2.23 -20.53
C GLU A 201 -5.09 -1.23 -19.70
N GLU A 202 -4.93 0.06 -20.00
CA GLU A 202 -5.66 1.13 -19.34
C GLU A 202 -7.11 1.15 -19.82
N ARG A 203 -8.06 1.03 -18.89
CA ARG A 203 -9.50 1.15 -19.17
C ARG A 203 -9.96 2.60 -19.14
N TRP A 204 -9.46 3.35 -18.17
CA TRP A 204 -9.70 4.78 -18.06
C TRP A 204 -8.60 5.42 -17.21
N ARG A 205 -8.49 6.74 -17.33
CA ARG A 205 -7.72 7.59 -16.44
C ARG A 205 -8.53 8.81 -16.03
N SER A 206 -8.19 9.34 -14.87
CA SER A 206 -8.75 10.57 -14.34
C SER A 206 -7.61 11.35 -13.69
N SER A 207 -7.67 12.67 -13.73
CA SER A 207 -6.62 13.50 -13.11
C SER A 207 -7.22 14.66 -12.34
N VAL A 208 -6.56 15.03 -11.26
CA VAL A 208 -6.87 16.22 -10.47
C VAL A 208 -5.61 17.02 -10.24
N ALA A 209 -5.65 18.30 -10.60
CA ALA A 209 -4.59 19.22 -10.28
C ALA A 209 -4.74 19.68 -8.81
N ALA A 210 -3.61 19.71 -8.10
CA ALA A 210 -3.48 20.44 -6.86
C ALA A 210 -2.41 21.51 -7.06
N ARG A 211 -2.82 22.76 -6.84
CA ARG A 211 -1.89 23.89 -6.81
C ARG A 211 -1.28 23.92 -5.43
N ILE A 212 0.02 23.74 -5.39
CA ILE A 212 0.78 23.60 -4.17
C ILE A 212 1.78 24.75 -4.18
N GLY A 213 1.78 25.51 -3.10
CA GLY A 213 2.73 26.58 -2.84
C GLY A 213 4.17 26.06 -2.87
N PRO A 214 5.14 26.96 -3.06
CA PRO A 214 6.54 26.59 -3.27
C PRO A 214 7.19 25.83 -2.09
N GLU A 215 6.61 25.92 -0.90
CA GLU A 215 7.12 25.28 0.34
C GLU A 215 6.25 24.10 0.80
N GLU A 216 5.25 23.72 0.02
CA GLU A 216 4.26 22.70 0.41
C GLU A 216 4.59 21.36 -0.23
N ALA A 217 4.45 20.28 0.54
CA ALA A 217 4.68 18.91 0.08
C ALA A 217 3.36 18.20 -0.21
N PHE A 218 3.37 17.31 -1.21
CA PHE A 218 2.27 16.39 -1.41
C PHE A 218 2.33 15.31 -0.34
N GLY A 219 1.23 15.11 0.38
CA GLY A 219 1.16 14.02 1.36
C GLY A 219 1.19 12.64 0.72
N LEU A 220 1.20 11.62 1.57
CA LEU A 220 0.99 10.24 1.17
C LEU A 220 -0.32 10.11 0.38
N VAL A 221 -0.29 9.29 -0.67
CA VAL A 221 -1.47 8.98 -1.48
C VAL A 221 -1.85 7.53 -1.25
N ASP A 222 -3.05 7.31 -0.74
CA ASP A 222 -3.63 5.99 -0.55
C ASP A 222 -4.94 5.85 -1.34
N LEU A 223 -5.36 4.61 -1.56
CA LEU A 223 -6.55 4.25 -2.31
C LEU A 223 -7.49 3.40 -1.47
N LEU A 224 -8.75 3.81 -1.43
CA LEU A 224 -9.81 3.06 -0.78
C LEU A 224 -10.94 2.79 -1.77
N VAL A 225 -11.38 1.55 -1.87
CA VAL A 225 -12.43 1.13 -2.82
C VAL A 225 -13.65 0.65 -2.04
N ASP A 226 -14.80 1.27 -2.27
CA ASP A 226 -16.11 0.85 -1.74
C ASP A 226 -17.14 0.77 -2.86
N GLY A 227 -17.46 -0.45 -3.27
CA GLY A 227 -18.42 -0.74 -4.34
C GLY A 227 -18.08 -0.03 -5.65
N SER A 228 -18.88 0.99 -6.01
CA SER A 228 -18.75 1.74 -7.27
C SER A 228 -17.83 2.96 -7.19
N THR A 229 -17.11 3.14 -6.08
CA THR A 229 -16.33 4.36 -5.82
C THR A 229 -14.91 4.03 -5.42
N VAL A 230 -13.97 4.72 -6.07
CA VAL A 230 -12.57 4.77 -5.65
C VAL A 230 -12.36 6.13 -4.98
N TYR A 231 -11.86 6.11 -3.75
CA TYR A 231 -11.43 7.29 -3.03
C TYR A 231 -9.91 7.38 -3.11
N VAL A 232 -9.43 8.50 -3.62
CA VAL A 232 -8.02 8.88 -3.59
C VAL A 232 -7.81 9.77 -2.38
N LEU A 233 -6.95 9.32 -1.47
CA LEU A 233 -6.76 9.88 -0.15
C LEU A 233 -5.39 10.56 -0.13
N VAL A 234 -5.35 11.88 -0.05
CA VAL A 234 -4.10 12.64 -0.08
C VAL A 234 -3.87 13.26 1.29
N GLY A 235 -2.70 13.03 1.90
CA GLY A 235 -2.35 13.61 3.21
C GLY A 235 -2.98 12.89 4.41
N GLN A 236 -3.27 11.60 4.26
CA GLN A 236 -3.71 10.75 5.36
C GLN A 236 -2.59 10.61 6.40
N THR A 237 -2.91 10.66 7.68
CA THR A 237 -1.96 10.35 8.74
C THR A 237 -1.72 8.84 8.73
N THR A 238 -0.52 8.42 8.36
CA THR A 238 -0.05 7.09 8.77
C THR A 238 0.42 7.24 10.21
N THR A 239 -0.13 6.46 11.13
CA THR A 239 0.46 6.24 12.45
C THR A 239 1.80 5.52 12.29
N LEU A 240 2.78 6.17 11.67
CA LEU A 240 4.17 5.80 11.81
C LEU A 240 4.56 6.32 13.19
N GLU A 241 4.87 5.37 14.08
CA GLU A 241 5.40 5.66 15.40
C GLU A 241 6.53 6.68 15.28
N TYR A 242 6.46 7.69 16.14
CA TYR A 242 7.56 8.56 16.49
C TYR A 242 8.71 7.68 16.99
N ASP A 243 9.63 7.26 16.12
CA ASP A 243 11.00 7.04 16.58
C ASP A 243 11.61 8.45 16.66
N GLU A 244 12.15 8.82 17.82
CA GLU A 244 12.76 10.15 18.04
C GLU A 244 13.91 10.41 17.04
N ASP A 245 14.40 9.36 16.37
CA ASP A 245 15.43 9.38 15.33
C ASP A 245 14.92 9.11 13.89
N SER A 246 13.64 8.74 13.68
CA SER A 246 13.09 8.42 12.35
C SER A 246 12.51 9.64 11.64
N TYR A 247 13.36 10.33 10.88
CA TYR A 247 13.14 10.96 9.55
C TYR A 247 11.82 11.69 9.18
N LEU A 248 10.92 11.96 10.12
CA LEU A 248 9.83 12.94 9.97
C LEU A 248 10.15 14.25 10.71
N ASP A 249 11.40 14.41 11.15
CA ASP A 249 11.97 15.65 11.65
C ASP A 249 12.09 16.65 10.48
N GLY A 250 10.95 17.21 10.04
CA GLY A 250 10.91 18.23 8.99
C GLY A 250 9.74 18.22 8.01
N ILE A 251 8.71 17.37 8.13
CA ILE A 251 7.46 17.61 7.37
C ILE A 251 6.56 18.58 8.17
N ASP A 252 7.13 19.74 8.53
CA ASP A 252 6.37 20.96 8.88
C ASP A 252 5.72 21.59 7.63
N GLY A 253 5.83 20.93 6.47
CA GLY A 253 5.16 21.34 5.25
C GLY A 253 3.65 21.19 5.39
N VAL A 254 2.93 22.29 5.19
CA VAL A 254 1.46 22.29 5.12
C VAL A 254 1.03 21.30 4.06
N LEU A 255 0.47 20.17 4.51
CA LEU A 255 -0.17 19.21 3.64
C LEU A 255 -1.42 19.88 3.06
N HIS A 256 -1.74 19.60 1.80
CA HIS A 256 -3.04 19.90 1.21
C HIS A 256 -3.91 18.65 1.24
N PRO A 257 -4.41 18.22 2.42
CA PRO A 257 -5.15 17.00 2.52
C PRO A 257 -6.46 17.14 1.77
N PHE A 258 -6.74 16.18 0.91
CA PHE A 258 -8.03 16.10 0.27
C PHE A 258 -8.40 14.65 -0.01
N VAL A 259 -9.71 14.45 -0.10
CA VAL A 259 -10.29 13.22 -0.61
C VAL A 259 -10.87 13.51 -1.99
N TRP A 260 -10.57 12.66 -2.95
CA TRP A 260 -11.15 12.72 -4.28
C TRP A 260 -11.89 11.42 -4.60
N ALA A 261 -13.21 11.53 -4.77
CA ALA A 261 -14.05 10.39 -5.12
C ALA A 261 -14.22 10.28 -6.63
N VAL A 262 -14.00 9.08 -7.15
CA VAL A 262 -14.05 8.74 -8.57
C VAL A 262 -15.01 7.58 -8.78
N ASP A 263 -15.82 7.66 -9.83
CA ASP A 263 -16.64 6.54 -10.28
C ASP A 263 -15.75 5.38 -10.78
N ALA A 264 -15.83 4.24 -10.11
CA ALA A 264 -14.95 3.10 -10.32
C ALA A 264 -15.05 2.49 -11.74
N THR A 265 -16.21 2.66 -12.40
CA THR A 265 -16.47 2.09 -13.72
C THR A 265 -16.01 3.02 -14.84
N SER A 266 -16.26 4.32 -14.70
CA SER A 266 -16.05 5.30 -15.78
C SER A 266 -14.84 6.22 -15.60
N GLY A 267 -14.24 6.25 -14.41
CA GLY A 267 -13.18 7.20 -14.07
C GLY A 267 -13.67 8.64 -13.90
N LYS A 268 -14.97 8.89 -13.95
CA LYS A 268 -15.52 10.25 -13.78
C LYS A 268 -15.37 10.70 -12.34
N SER A 269 -14.77 11.88 -12.17
CA SER A 269 -14.73 12.57 -10.88
C SER A 269 -16.15 12.79 -10.38
N ARG A 270 -16.43 12.39 -9.13
CA ARG A 270 -17.71 12.62 -8.47
C ARG A 270 -17.65 13.89 -7.63
N TRP A 271 -16.63 14.01 -6.79
CA TRP A 271 -16.40 15.18 -5.95
C TRP A 271 -14.97 15.20 -5.40
N LYS A 272 -14.53 16.38 -4.97
CA LYS A 272 -13.30 16.60 -4.20
C LYS A 272 -13.67 17.30 -2.90
N TYR A 273 -13.13 16.83 -1.79
CA TYR A 273 -13.33 17.40 -0.46
C TYR A 273 -11.97 17.75 0.13
N VAL A 274 -11.73 19.04 0.36
CA VAL A 274 -10.48 19.53 0.97
C VAL A 274 -10.66 19.54 2.48
N LEU A 275 -9.68 18.99 3.19
CA LEU A 275 -9.68 18.87 4.64
C LEU A 275 -8.82 19.98 5.26
N PRO A 276 -9.13 20.40 6.50
CA PRO A 276 -8.35 21.42 7.19
C PRO A 276 -7.02 20.90 7.71
N ASP A 277 -6.90 19.59 7.93
CA ASP A 277 -5.74 18.92 8.52
C ASP A 277 -5.69 17.44 8.06
N THR A 278 -4.63 16.75 8.45
CA THR A 278 -4.46 15.31 8.35
C THR A 278 -5.66 14.56 8.94
N PHE A 279 -5.85 13.33 8.45
CA PHE A 279 -7.07 12.58 8.71
C PHE A 279 -6.84 11.09 8.69
N GLU A 280 -7.79 10.37 9.28
CA GLU A 280 -8.01 8.94 9.10
C GLU A 280 -9.32 8.72 8.34
N VAL A 281 -9.43 7.61 7.61
CA VAL A 281 -10.63 7.29 6.84
C VAL A 281 -11.03 5.83 6.93
N ALA A 282 -12.34 5.62 6.85
CA ALA A 282 -12.94 4.32 6.58
C ALA A 282 -14.09 4.47 5.59
N ALA A 283 -14.28 3.49 4.70
CA ALA A 283 -15.40 3.46 3.78
C ALA A 283 -16.28 2.24 4.05
N GLY A 284 -17.58 2.41 3.83
CA GLY A 284 -18.55 1.35 3.94
C GLY A 284 -19.96 1.89 3.94
N PHE A 285 -20.91 1.02 3.60
CA PHE A 285 -22.34 1.37 3.52
C PHE A 285 -22.61 2.56 2.58
N GLY A 286 -21.79 2.73 1.52
CA GLY A 286 -21.94 3.80 0.54
C GLY A 286 -21.55 5.19 1.06
N ARG A 287 -20.75 5.24 2.13
CA ARG A 287 -20.23 6.48 2.72
C ARG A 287 -18.73 6.35 2.98
N LEU A 288 -18.06 7.50 2.98
CA LEU A 288 -16.73 7.67 3.53
C LEU A 288 -16.87 8.38 4.88
N TYR A 289 -16.29 7.81 5.92
CA TYR A 289 -16.16 8.42 7.23
C TYR A 289 -14.75 8.98 7.33
N VAL A 290 -14.63 10.28 7.53
CA VAL A 290 -13.35 10.98 7.67
C VAL A 290 -13.25 11.49 9.10
N ALA A 291 -12.22 11.08 9.82
CA ALA A 291 -11.92 11.53 11.16
C ALA A 291 -10.74 12.50 11.12
N THR A 292 -10.89 13.66 11.75
CA THR A 292 -9.84 14.64 12.01
C THR A 292 -9.75 14.90 13.52
N VAL A 293 -8.78 15.71 13.93
CA VAL A 293 -8.67 16.19 15.33
C VAL A 293 -9.94 16.90 15.82
N ASP A 294 -10.70 17.52 14.91
CA ASP A 294 -11.88 18.32 15.22
C ASP A 294 -13.20 17.52 15.19
N GLY A 295 -13.18 16.27 14.69
CA GLY A 295 -14.36 15.40 14.70
C GLY A 295 -14.44 14.44 13.52
N VAL A 296 -15.64 13.87 13.33
CA VAL A 296 -15.90 12.88 12.28
C VAL A 296 -16.99 13.39 11.33
N VAL A 297 -16.72 13.37 10.03
CA VAL A 297 -17.69 13.69 8.98
C VAL A 297 -18.01 12.46 8.14
N ALA A 298 -19.25 12.34 7.67
CA ALA A 298 -19.67 11.28 6.77
C ALA A 298 -20.03 11.86 5.39
N LEU A 299 -19.27 11.48 4.37
CA LEU A 299 -19.43 11.95 2.99
C LEU A 299 -20.14 10.88 2.16
N SER A 300 -21.10 11.27 1.32
CA SER A 300 -21.79 10.33 0.43
C SER A 300 -20.92 9.93 -0.75
N ALA A 301 -20.84 8.63 -1.06
CA ALA A 301 -20.15 8.12 -2.24
C ALA A 301 -20.67 8.71 -3.56
N ARG A 302 -21.94 9.16 -3.61
CA ARG A 302 -22.56 9.74 -4.81
C ARG A 302 -22.37 11.25 -4.94
N GLY A 303 -21.85 11.89 -3.89
CA GLY A 303 -21.90 13.34 -3.74
C GLY A 303 -23.31 13.81 -3.38
N THR A 304 -23.39 14.96 -2.72
CA THR A 304 -24.65 15.71 -2.71
C THR A 304 -24.80 16.31 -4.09
N GLY A 305 -25.73 15.81 -4.90
CA GLY A 305 -26.24 16.62 -6.00
C GLY A 305 -26.69 17.95 -5.39
N ALA A 306 -26.10 19.05 -5.85
CA ALA A 306 -26.57 20.39 -5.51
C ALA A 306 -28.03 20.56 -5.98
#